data_AF-A0A937BCW1-F1
#
_entry.id   AF-A0A937BCW1-F1
#
_cell.length_a   1.000
_cell.length_b   1.000
_cell.length_c   1.000
_cell.angle_alpha   90.00
_cell.angle_beta   90.00
_cell.angle_gamma   90.00
#
_symmetry.space_group_name_H-M   'P 1'
#
loop_
_entity.id
_entity.type
_entity.pdbx_description
1 polymer ?
#
loop_
_entity_poly.entity_id
_entity_poly.type
_entity_poly.pdbx_seq_one_letter_code
_entity_poly.pdbx_strand_id
1 'polypeptide(L)'
;MKLKVVPLSVRDHLRSHSKLNWKPADKPHLKLRATDVASWGEFTFLFNPFASVYLILGSFHKQVHGGFNYEDFTYPQFVRAVWQMECEFGLSAKDLQLVRLEIGVNFEPSLPTADLIPCFIGHRTAFAKPMRYPAIGIRIRTPPVLLPRSRQGRAVPVTG
;
A
#
# COMPACT_ATOMS: atom_id res chain seq x y z
N MET A 1 6.13 0.29 0.90
CA MET A 1 5.49 -0.96 0.44
C MET A 1 6.55 -2.03 0.19
N LYS A 2 6.18 -3.30 0.03
CA LYS A 2 7.14 -4.38 -0.26
C LYS A 2 6.63 -5.28 -1.38
N LEU A 3 7.53 -5.78 -2.21
CA LEU A 3 7.25 -6.78 -3.23
C LEU A 3 8.08 -8.03 -2.96
N LYS A 4 7.49 -9.19 -3.14
CA LYS A 4 8.22 -10.47 -3.11
C LYS A 4 8.24 -11.04 -4.52
N VAL A 5 9.43 -11.44 -4.99
CA VAL A 5 9.61 -12.09 -6.29
C VAL A 5 9.48 -13.60 -6.10
N VAL A 6 8.65 -14.25 -6.91
CA VAL A 6 8.28 -15.66 -6.72
C VAL A 6 8.95 -16.62 -7.71
N PRO A 7 9.06 -16.36 -9.03
CA PRO A 7 9.60 -17.34 -9.96
C PRO A 7 11.13 -17.51 -9.85
N LEU A 8 11.65 -18.71 -10.10
CA LEU A 8 13.10 -19.00 -10.09
C LEU A 8 13.84 -18.36 -11.28
N SER A 9 13.28 -18.41 -12.49
CA SER A 9 13.93 -17.88 -13.70
C SER A 9 14.29 -16.40 -13.61
N VAL A 10 13.45 -15.60 -12.94
CA VAL A 10 13.67 -14.18 -12.75
C VAL A 10 14.79 -13.89 -11.74
N ARG A 11 15.02 -14.80 -10.79
CA ARG A 11 16.01 -14.63 -9.72
C ARG A 11 17.44 -14.64 -10.24
N ASP A 12 17.76 -15.58 -11.13
CA ASP A 12 19.10 -15.70 -11.70
C ASP A 12 19.42 -14.50 -12.59
N HIS A 13 18.42 -14.02 -13.31
CA HIS A 13 18.51 -12.79 -14.09
C HIS A 13 18.78 -11.56 -13.20
N LEU A 14 18.04 -11.40 -12.08
CA LEU A 14 18.29 -10.29 -11.14
C LEU A 14 19.70 -10.32 -10.53
N ARG A 15 20.23 -11.51 -10.23
CA ARG A 15 21.57 -11.63 -9.62
C ARG A 15 22.68 -11.16 -10.57
N SER A 16 22.49 -11.41 -11.86
CA SER A 16 23.44 -11.08 -12.93
C SER A 16 23.16 -9.74 -13.60
N HIS A 17 22.10 -9.03 -13.19
CA HIS A 17 21.66 -7.81 -13.86
C HIS A 17 22.64 -6.65 -13.66
N SER A 18 23.11 -6.04 -14.76
CA SER A 18 24.14 -5.00 -14.75
C SER A 18 23.76 -3.71 -14.02
N LYS A 19 22.46 -3.41 -13.92
CA LYS A 19 21.94 -2.26 -13.14
C LYS A 19 21.86 -2.52 -11.63
N LEU A 20 22.08 -3.76 -11.18
CA LEU A 20 22.01 -4.14 -9.77
C LEU A 20 23.42 -4.43 -9.24
N ASN A 21 24.03 -3.41 -8.65
CA ASN A 21 25.33 -3.56 -7.98
C ASN A 21 25.14 -4.19 -6.60
N TRP A 22 25.25 -5.52 -6.57
CA TRP A 22 25.13 -6.30 -5.34
C TRP A 22 26.33 -6.09 -4.41
N LYS A 23 26.05 -5.84 -3.14
CA LYS A 23 27.04 -5.77 -2.08
C LYS A 23 26.58 -6.55 -0.85
N PRO A 24 27.50 -7.01 0.00
CA PRO A 24 27.15 -7.62 1.28
C PRO A 24 26.24 -6.68 2.10
N ALA A 25 25.26 -7.24 2.80
CA ALA A 25 24.42 -6.47 3.70
C ALA A 25 25.22 -6.08 4.96
N ASP A 26 25.54 -4.79 5.12
CA ASP A 26 26.32 -4.24 6.26
C ASP A 26 25.75 -4.62 7.64
N LYS A 27 24.42 -4.81 7.68
CA LYS A 27 23.72 -5.48 8.76
C LYS A 27 22.75 -6.44 8.09
N PRO A 28 22.61 -7.70 8.54
CA PRO A 28 21.50 -8.52 8.08
C PRO A 28 20.24 -7.73 8.36
N HIS A 29 19.56 -7.21 7.33
CA HIS A 29 18.41 -6.34 7.49
C HIS A 29 17.46 -7.05 8.46
N LEU A 30 17.33 -6.48 9.67
CA LEU A 30 17.19 -7.15 10.98
C LEU A 30 15.96 -8.07 11.17
N LYS A 31 15.20 -8.35 10.11
CA LYS A 31 14.04 -9.24 10.10
C LYS A 31 14.03 -10.29 8.96
N LEU A 32 14.93 -10.19 7.97
CA LEU A 32 14.86 -11.00 6.74
C LEU A 32 16.12 -11.84 6.46
N ARG A 33 17.19 -11.64 7.25
CA ARG A 33 18.47 -12.34 7.08
C ARG A 33 19.00 -12.27 5.63
N ALA A 34 18.81 -11.13 4.97
CA ALA A 34 19.40 -10.89 3.66
C ALA A 34 20.93 -10.87 3.79
N THR A 35 21.62 -11.56 2.89
CA THR A 35 23.09 -11.60 2.81
C THR A 35 23.61 -10.51 1.88
N ASP A 36 22.84 -10.17 0.85
CA ASP A 36 23.23 -9.22 -0.18
C ASP A 36 22.12 -8.21 -0.44
N VAL A 37 22.53 -7.01 -0.82
CA VAL A 37 21.65 -5.90 -1.15
C VAL A 37 22.09 -5.27 -2.47
N ALA A 38 21.13 -4.85 -3.28
CA ALA A 38 21.35 -3.96 -4.41
C ALA A 38 20.27 -2.87 -4.39
N SER A 39 20.54 -1.73 -5.00
CA SER A 39 19.57 -0.64 -5.10
C SER A 39 19.40 -0.21 -6.55
N TRP A 40 18.19 0.19 -6.90
CA TRP A 40 17.86 0.83 -8.16
C TRP A 40 16.74 1.83 -7.92
N GLY A 41 17.04 3.12 -8.13
CA GLY A 41 16.15 4.21 -7.74
C GLY A 41 15.75 4.11 -6.26
N GLU A 42 14.45 4.11 -6.01
CA GLU A 42 13.83 4.05 -4.67
C GLU A 42 13.53 2.62 -4.22
N PHE A 43 14.06 1.63 -4.94
CA PHE A 43 13.95 0.22 -4.62
C PHE A 43 15.27 -0.36 -4.11
N THR A 44 15.16 -1.17 -3.07
CA THR A 44 16.22 -1.99 -2.51
C THR A 44 15.87 -3.45 -2.70
N PHE A 45 16.72 -4.17 -3.42
CA PHE A 45 16.64 -5.60 -3.66
C PHE A 45 17.42 -6.29 -2.55
N LEU A 46 16.76 -7.20 -1.85
CA LEU A 46 17.35 -8.00 -0.79
C LEU A 46 17.39 -9.45 -1.24
N PHE A 47 18.56 -10.07 -1.18
CA PHE A 47 18.75 -11.47 -1.50
C PHE A 47 19.10 -12.27 -0.25
N ASN A 48 18.51 -13.46 -0.13
CA ASN A 48 18.84 -14.45 0.89
C ASN A 48 19.06 -15.82 0.19
N PRO A 49 20.28 -16.38 0.19
CA PRO A 49 20.61 -17.62 -0.50
C PRO A 49 19.90 -18.83 0.11
N PHE A 50 19.69 -18.85 1.44
CA PHE A 50 19.04 -19.97 2.12
C PHE A 50 17.56 -20.11 1.77
N ALA A 51 16.88 -18.98 1.55
CA ALA A 51 15.48 -18.97 1.12
C ALA A 51 15.34 -18.86 -0.41
N SER A 52 16.44 -18.55 -1.11
CA SER A 52 16.44 -18.12 -2.51
C SER A 52 15.42 -17.01 -2.80
N VAL A 53 15.11 -16.14 -1.83
CA VAL A 53 14.07 -15.11 -1.98
C VAL A 53 14.70 -13.77 -2.32
N TYR A 54 14.10 -13.09 -3.29
CA TYR A 54 14.31 -11.67 -3.55
C TYR A 54 13.12 -10.90 -2.97
N LEU A 55 13.42 -10.06 -1.98
CA LEU A 55 12.46 -9.09 -1.47
C LEU A 55 12.85 -7.73 -1.99
N ILE A 56 11.92 -7.06 -2.65
CA ILE A 56 12.11 -5.70 -3.10
C ILE A 56 11.38 -4.79 -2.13
N LEU A 57 12.14 -3.95 -1.44
CA LEU A 57 11.63 -2.92 -0.55
C LEU A 57 11.67 -1.60 -1.28
N GLY A 58 10.66 -0.76 -1.11
CA GLY A 58 10.71 0.58 -1.67
C GLY A 58 9.39 1.29 -1.67
N SER A 59 9.35 2.38 -2.41
CA SER A 59 8.14 3.15 -2.61
C SER A 59 7.94 3.51 -4.07
N PHE A 60 6.84 3.06 -4.66
CA PHE A 60 6.47 3.46 -6.01
C PHE A 60 6.17 4.96 -6.12
N HIS A 61 5.60 5.59 -5.08
CA HIS A 61 5.40 7.04 -5.09
C HIS A 61 6.74 7.77 -5.20
N LYS A 62 7.75 7.35 -4.44
CA LYS A 62 9.06 7.99 -4.49
C LYS A 62 9.73 7.72 -5.82
N GLN A 63 9.61 6.51 -6.35
CA GLN A 63 10.18 6.16 -7.65
C GLN A 63 9.65 7.09 -8.75
N VAL A 64 8.33 7.34 -8.76
CA VAL A 64 7.70 8.20 -9.77
C VAL A 64 8.04 9.67 -9.56
N HIS A 65 8.19 10.12 -8.31
CA HIS A 65 8.43 11.51 -7.96
C HIS A 65 9.89 11.83 -7.63
N GLY A 66 10.86 11.02 -8.05
CA GLY A 66 12.29 11.30 -7.86
C GLY A 66 12.71 11.44 -6.39
N GLY A 67 12.16 10.61 -5.51
CA GLY A 67 12.49 10.57 -4.07
C GLY A 67 11.47 11.27 -3.16
N PHE A 68 10.58 12.09 -3.72
CA PHE A 68 9.55 12.79 -2.95
C PHE A 68 8.33 11.91 -2.65
N ASN A 69 7.71 12.14 -1.50
CA ASN A 69 6.46 11.47 -1.10
C ASN A 69 5.30 12.44 -1.27
N TYR A 70 4.74 12.48 -2.49
CA TYR A 70 3.52 13.25 -2.76
C TYR A 70 2.29 12.37 -2.57
N GLU A 71 1.21 13.00 -2.06
CA GLU A 71 -0.04 12.33 -1.70
C GLU A 71 -0.93 12.03 -2.92
N ASP A 72 -0.58 12.52 -4.11
CA ASP A 72 -1.33 12.42 -5.36
C ASP A 72 -0.93 11.20 -6.21
N PHE A 73 -0.34 10.18 -5.59
CA PHE A 73 0.08 8.96 -6.30
C PHE A 73 -1.11 8.15 -6.82
N THR A 74 -1.23 8.09 -8.14
CA THR A 74 -2.38 7.51 -8.86
C THR A 74 -2.13 6.08 -9.34
N TYR A 75 -3.22 5.37 -9.67
CA TYR A 75 -3.13 4.03 -10.26
C TYR A 75 -2.34 3.99 -11.60
N PRO A 76 -2.52 4.92 -12.56
CA PRO A 76 -1.69 4.96 -13.77
C PRO A 76 -0.18 5.12 -13.47
N GLN A 77 0.19 5.90 -12.45
CA GLN A 77 1.58 6.03 -12.02
C GLN A 77 2.11 4.73 -11.42
N PHE A 78 1.29 4.01 -10.65
CA PHE A 78 1.62 2.67 -10.18
C PHE A 78 1.86 1.69 -11.34
N VAL A 79 0.93 1.63 -12.31
CA VAL A 79 1.08 0.78 -13.50
C VAL A 79 2.36 1.11 -14.26
N ARG A 80 2.66 2.40 -14.47
CA ARG A 80 3.90 2.84 -15.13
C ARG A 80 5.13 2.39 -14.35
N ALA A 81 5.13 2.49 -13.02
CA ALA A 81 6.27 2.11 -12.22
C ALA A 81 6.49 0.58 -12.20
N VAL A 82 5.42 -0.23 -12.20
CA VAL A 82 5.51 -1.69 -12.38
C VAL A 82 6.02 -2.04 -13.77
N TRP A 83 5.52 -1.37 -14.82
CA TRP A 83 6.01 -1.58 -16.19
C TRP A 83 7.50 -1.24 -16.32
N GLN A 84 7.98 -0.18 -15.66
CA GLN A 84 9.42 0.11 -15.62
C GLN A 84 10.23 -1.06 -15.02
N MET A 85 9.74 -1.69 -13.94
CA MET A 85 10.42 -2.87 -13.38
C MET A 85 10.39 -4.06 -14.34
N GLU A 86 9.31 -4.24 -15.10
CA GLU A 86 9.20 -5.28 -16.13
C GLU A 86 10.17 -5.05 -17.28
N CYS A 87 10.25 -3.83 -17.82
CA CYS A 87 11.20 -3.48 -18.88
C CYS A 87 12.65 -3.61 -18.42
N GLU A 88 12.94 -3.22 -17.18
CA GLU A 88 14.30 -3.15 -16.67
C GLU A 88 14.83 -4.47 -16.15
N PHE A 89 13.96 -5.34 -15.63
CA PHE A 89 14.39 -6.55 -14.93
C PHE A 89 13.60 -7.81 -15.32
N GLY A 90 12.69 -7.72 -16.30
CA GLY A 90 11.78 -8.81 -16.62
C GLY A 90 10.80 -9.16 -15.48
N LEU A 91 10.62 -8.26 -14.52
CA LEU A 91 9.72 -8.45 -13.37
C LEU A 91 8.27 -8.17 -13.76
N SER A 92 7.63 -9.13 -14.41
CA SER A 92 6.22 -9.01 -14.79
C SER A 92 5.31 -8.90 -13.56
N ALA A 93 4.22 -8.15 -13.68
CA ALA A 93 3.27 -7.93 -12.58
C ALA A 93 2.71 -9.25 -11.99
N LYS A 94 2.57 -10.30 -12.82
CA LYS A 94 2.11 -11.63 -12.41
C LYS A 94 3.09 -12.36 -11.47
N ASP A 95 4.37 -11.98 -11.52
CA ASP A 95 5.46 -12.62 -10.79
C ASP A 95 5.78 -11.91 -9.46
N LEU A 96 5.12 -10.77 -9.24
CA LEU A 96 5.29 -9.89 -8.10
C LEU A 96 4.12 -10.06 -7.13
N GLN A 97 4.44 -10.35 -5.87
CA GLN A 97 3.46 -10.31 -4.79
C GLN A 97 3.63 -9.02 -3.99
N LEU A 98 2.60 -8.17 -3.99
CA LEU A 98 2.50 -7.04 -3.08
C LEU A 98 2.32 -7.55 -1.65
N VAL A 99 3.21 -7.14 -0.75
CA VAL A 99 3.11 -7.45 0.67
C VAL A 99 3.16 -6.17 1.49
N ARG A 100 2.31 -6.11 2.54
CA ARG A 100 2.13 -4.93 3.40
C ARG A 100 1.70 -3.69 2.59
N LEU A 101 0.59 -3.84 1.88
CA LEU A 101 -0.11 -2.72 1.26
C LEU A 101 -0.69 -1.84 2.37
N GLU A 102 -0.45 -0.55 2.29
CA GLU A 102 -1.10 0.47 3.12
C GLU A 102 -2.20 1.10 2.27
N ILE A 103 -3.41 1.19 2.83
CA ILE A 103 -4.58 1.75 2.15
C ILE A 103 -5.10 2.90 3.01
N GLY A 104 -5.23 4.08 2.40
CA GLY A 104 -5.96 5.21 2.98
C GLY A 104 -7.40 5.21 2.48
N VAL A 105 -8.35 5.50 3.37
CA VAL A 105 -9.77 5.61 3.02
C VAL A 105 -10.28 6.96 3.52
N ASN A 106 -10.94 7.70 2.64
CA ASN A 106 -11.70 8.88 3.03
C ASN A 106 -13.10 8.43 3.46
N PHE A 107 -13.51 8.74 4.69
CA PHE A 107 -14.87 8.57 5.15
C PHE A 107 -15.45 9.92 5.56
N GLU A 108 -16.76 10.07 5.37
CA GLU A 108 -17.52 11.24 5.78
C GLU A 108 -18.36 10.83 7.00
N PRO A 109 -17.83 11.02 8.21
CA PRO A 109 -18.54 10.63 9.41
C PRO A 109 -19.67 11.63 9.69
N SER A 110 -20.70 11.17 10.42
CA SER A 110 -21.80 12.03 10.88
C SER A 110 -21.37 13.03 11.96
N LEU A 111 -20.22 12.80 12.61
CA LEU A 111 -19.64 13.69 13.60
C LEU A 111 -18.56 14.57 12.95
N PRO A 112 -18.38 15.82 13.40
CA PRO A 112 -17.26 16.65 12.98
C PRO A 112 -15.91 15.96 13.20
N THR A 113 -14.98 16.12 12.24
CA THR A 113 -13.63 15.52 12.31
C THR A 113 -12.89 15.86 13.60
N ALA A 114 -13.06 17.08 14.12
CA ALA A 114 -12.43 17.53 15.36
C ALA A 114 -12.84 16.69 16.58
N ASP A 115 -14.07 16.18 16.60
CA ASP A 115 -14.60 15.36 17.70
C ASP A 115 -14.18 13.89 17.57
N LEU A 116 -13.83 13.44 16.36
CA LEU A 116 -13.45 12.06 16.07
C LEU A 116 -11.96 11.78 16.28
N ILE A 117 -11.09 12.76 15.99
CA ILE A 117 -9.63 12.57 16.11
C ILE A 117 -9.23 12.05 17.49
N PRO A 118 -9.75 12.58 18.63
CA PRO A 118 -9.43 12.07 19.96
C PRO A 118 -9.88 10.63 20.20
N CYS A 119 -10.87 10.13 19.45
CA CYS A 119 -11.40 8.79 19.59
C CYS A 119 -10.57 7.72 18.86
N PHE A 120 -9.63 8.11 17.97
CA PHE A 120 -8.78 7.14 17.29
C PHE A 120 -7.69 6.59 18.21
N ILE A 121 -7.69 5.27 18.37
CA ILE A 121 -6.56 4.56 18.99
C ILE A 121 -5.48 4.38 17.92
N GLY A 122 -4.55 5.33 17.85
CA GLY A 122 -3.39 5.26 16.98
C GLY A 122 -2.34 4.27 17.52
N HIS A 123 -1.68 3.52 16.64
CA HIS A 123 -0.52 2.72 17.01
C HIS A 123 0.77 3.55 16.87
N ARG A 124 1.44 3.81 17.99
CA ARG A 124 2.73 4.54 18.15
C ARG A 124 2.69 6.04 17.80
N THR A 125 2.44 6.82 18.85
CA THR A 125 3.05 8.13 19.19
C THR A 125 2.73 9.40 18.39
N ALA A 126 1.86 9.40 17.38
CA ALA A 126 1.35 10.67 16.83
C ALA A 126 -0.05 10.53 16.24
N PHE A 127 -0.95 11.48 16.54
CA PHE A 127 -2.21 11.63 15.83
C PHE A 127 -1.94 12.11 14.39
N ALA A 128 -2.77 11.66 13.45
CA ALA A 128 -2.69 12.11 12.07
C ALA A 128 -2.85 13.65 12.00
N LYS A 129 -1.99 14.30 11.22
CA LYS A 129 -2.11 15.73 10.94
C LYS A 129 -3.18 15.94 9.86
N PRO A 130 -3.90 17.08 9.86
CA PRO A 130 -4.81 17.43 8.77
C PRO A 130 -4.05 17.44 7.43
N MET A 131 -4.63 16.83 6.40
CA MET A 131 -4.11 16.97 5.02
C MET A 131 -4.31 18.40 4.55
N ARG A 132 -3.32 18.96 3.84
CA ARG A 132 -3.38 20.33 3.29
C ARG A 132 -4.15 20.43 1.98
N TYR A 133 -4.38 19.30 1.32
CA TYR A 133 -5.03 19.23 0.01
C TYR A 133 -6.16 18.20 0.04
N PRO A 134 -7.20 18.37 -0.80
CA PRO A 134 -8.27 17.39 -0.90
C PRO A 134 -7.70 16.07 -1.46
N ALA A 135 -7.76 15.00 -0.66
CA ALA A 135 -7.38 13.68 -1.14
C ALA A 135 -8.43 13.15 -2.12
N ILE A 136 -7.96 12.64 -3.26
CA ILE A 136 -8.81 11.88 -4.19
C ILE A 136 -8.91 10.46 -3.63
N GLY A 137 -9.99 10.19 -2.89
CA GLY A 137 -10.23 8.89 -2.26
C GLY A 137 -11.42 8.15 -2.86
N ILE A 138 -11.47 6.85 -2.63
CA ILE A 138 -12.63 6.02 -2.94
C ILE A 138 -13.74 6.36 -1.94
N ARG A 139 -14.86 6.89 -2.43
CA ARG A 139 -16.05 7.14 -1.60
C ARG A 139 -16.85 5.84 -1.46
N ILE A 140 -16.75 5.19 -0.31
CA ILE A 140 -17.60 4.04 0.03
C ILE A 140 -18.94 4.58 0.54
N ARG A 141 -20.02 4.34 -0.21
CA ARG A 141 -21.38 4.69 0.23
C ARG A 141 -21.93 3.55 1.08
N THR A 142 -22.21 3.82 2.34
CA THR A 142 -22.99 2.88 3.16
C THR A 142 -24.41 2.81 2.60
N PRO A 143 -24.97 1.61 2.35
CA PRO A 143 -26.37 1.51 1.96
C PRO A 143 -27.24 2.13 3.06
N PRO A 144 -28.37 2.76 2.70
CA PRO A 144 -29.27 3.32 3.69
C PRO A 144 -29.67 2.24 4.70
N VAL A 145 -29.52 2.56 5.99
CA VAL A 145 -30.05 1.72 7.07
C VAL A 145 -31.56 1.65 6.84
N LEU A 146 -32.06 0.48 6.46
CA LEU A 146 -33.49 0.20 6.48
C LEU A 146 -33.92 0.25 7.95
N LEU A 147 -34.40 1.40 8.39
CA LEU A 147 -35.10 1.49 9.66
C LEU A 147 -36.29 0.52 9.61
N PRO A 148 -36.48 -0.31 10.64
CA PRO A 148 -37.66 -1.17 10.70
C PRO A 148 -38.90 -0.28 10.60
N ARG A 149 -39.78 -0.57 9.64
CA ARG A 149 -41.05 0.15 9.48
C ARG A 149 -41.75 0.14 10.83
N SER A 150 -42.02 1.33 11.37
CA SER A 150 -42.90 1.47 12.52
C SER A 150 -44.20 0.75 12.19
N ARG A 151 -44.63 -0.17 13.08
CA ARG A 151 -45.96 -0.77 12.99
C ARG A 151 -46.96 0.39 13.01
N GLN A 152 -47.51 0.74 11.85
CA GLN A 152 -48.66 1.64 11.77
C GLN A 152 -49.74 1.06 12.67
N GLY A 153 -50.07 1.79 13.74
CA GLY A 153 -51.19 1.47 14.61
C GLY A 153 -52.46 1.45 13.77
N ARG A 154 -53.21 0.34 13.85
CA ARG A 154 -54.59 0.27 13.37
C ARG A 154 -55.39 1.34 14.12
N ALA A 155 -55.90 2.33 13.38
CA ALA A 155 -57.02 3.13 13.85
C ALA A 155 -58.23 2.21 14.01
N VAL A 156 -58.81 2.20 15.21
CA VAL A 156 -60.12 1.59 15.47
C VAL A 156 -61.18 2.64 15.12
N PRO A 157 -62.19 2.34 14.29
CA PRO A 157 -63.30 3.25 14.08
C PRO A 157 -64.20 3.22 15.32
N VAL A 158 -64.38 4.38 15.95
CA VAL A 158 -65.46 4.57 16.92
C VAL A 158 -66.73 4.82 16.11
N THR A 159 -67.61 3.83 16.09
CA THR A 159 -68.99 3.96 15.60
C THR A 159 -69.93 4.25 16.76
N GLY A 160 -70.81 5.24 16.60
CA GLY A 160 -72.08 5.37 17.34
C GLY A 160 -72.00 6.21 18.60
#